data_AF-A0A842MRK0-F1
#
_entry.id   AF-A0A842MRK0-F1
#
_cell.length_a   1.000
_cell.length_b   1.000
_cell.length_c   1.000
_cell.angle_alpha   90.00
_cell.angle_beta   90.00
_cell.angle_gamma   90.00
#
_symmetry.space_group_name_H-M   'P 1'
#
loop_
_entity.id
_entity.type
_entity.pdbx_description
1 polymer ?
#
loop_
_entity_poly.entity_id
_entity_poly.type
_entity_poly.pdbx_seq_one_letter_code
_entity_poly.pdbx_strand_id
1 'polypeptide(L)'
;QDVVIPIKCAEYFVRVANFVDELLVKVYGLNPYYNVKKIHDLVGHLIIGLAPHTSVGILGRIIGFTKLNVCYAHPVWHSAKRRDCDGDEDALMLALDMLLNFSRAYLPAQIGGIMDAPLLLIPIVNPKEVQRQAHDLDIAEKYPLEFYEKTLEKYEAKHVSHIIDLIEHRLGTSAQFEGYFFTTPVSDINAGNSETAYKKFKTMIEKLRGQLDLAEKIQAVEAKKVALKVLTTHFLRDITGNLRAFSTQGFRCKSCNRRFRRLPLKGKCPTCGGQLTLTVHKGNIEKYLDAAEQVVKTYGLPIYYSQRISLVKEELSSLFENKKSKQITLTDFA
;
A
#
# COMPACT_ATOMS: atom_id res chain seq x y z
N GLN A 1 22.62 0.91 13.40
CA GLN A 1 21.61 1.26 12.36
C GLN A 1 21.39 0.02 11.51
N ASP A 2 21.05 -1.07 12.17
CA ASP A 2 21.03 -2.39 11.56
C ASP A 2 19.61 -2.73 11.11
N VAL A 3 19.52 -3.45 10.00
CA VAL A 3 18.28 -3.74 9.30
C VAL A 3 18.23 -5.23 8.94
N VAL A 4 17.06 -5.84 9.14
CA VAL A 4 16.73 -7.19 8.69
C VAL A 4 15.75 -7.06 7.54
N ILE A 5 16.16 -7.47 6.35
CA ILE A 5 15.42 -7.26 5.10
C ILE A 5 14.68 -8.52 4.64
N PRO A 6 13.60 -8.40 3.84
CA PRO A 6 12.94 -9.56 3.25
C PRO A 6 13.89 -10.40 2.38
N ILE A 7 13.75 -11.73 2.39
CA ILE A 7 14.51 -12.61 1.49
C ILE A 7 14.30 -12.20 0.01
N LYS A 8 13.09 -11.82 -0.38
CA LYS A 8 12.81 -11.33 -1.74
C LYS A 8 13.58 -10.07 -2.11
N CYS A 9 13.81 -9.18 -1.13
CA CYS A 9 14.64 -7.99 -1.30
C CYS A 9 16.11 -8.40 -1.46
N ALA A 10 16.61 -9.32 -0.63
CA ALA A 10 17.96 -9.85 -0.74
C ALA A 10 18.22 -10.55 -2.10
N GLU A 11 17.29 -11.36 -2.59
CA GLU A 11 17.38 -11.98 -3.93
C GLU A 11 17.46 -10.95 -5.06
N TYR A 12 16.76 -9.82 -4.91
CA TYR A 12 16.89 -8.69 -5.83
C TYR A 12 18.26 -8.01 -5.68
N PHE A 13 18.73 -7.78 -4.46
CA PHE A 13 20.03 -7.18 -4.20
C PHE A 13 21.22 -8.01 -4.67
N VAL A 14 21.14 -9.34 -4.70
CA VAL A 14 22.18 -10.17 -5.36
C VAL A 14 22.34 -9.77 -6.83
N ARG A 15 21.22 -9.53 -7.54
CA ARG A 15 21.27 -9.08 -8.94
C ARG A 15 21.82 -7.66 -9.07
N VAL A 16 21.43 -6.76 -8.17
CA VAL A 16 21.96 -5.38 -8.15
C VAL A 16 23.47 -5.38 -7.85
N ALA A 17 23.91 -6.18 -6.88
CA ALA A 17 25.32 -6.32 -6.53
C ALA A 17 26.15 -6.81 -7.71
N ASN A 18 25.69 -7.86 -8.40
CA ASN A 18 26.34 -8.36 -9.63
C ASN A 18 26.35 -7.30 -10.74
N PHE A 19 25.28 -6.52 -10.90
CA PHE A 19 25.23 -5.41 -11.84
C PHE A 19 26.27 -4.34 -11.50
N VAL A 20 26.39 -3.94 -10.22
CA VAL A 20 27.38 -2.95 -9.78
C VAL A 20 28.80 -3.47 -9.99
N ASP A 21 29.08 -4.73 -9.70
CA ASP A 21 30.39 -5.34 -9.94
C ASP A 21 30.74 -5.38 -11.43
N GLU A 22 29.79 -5.78 -12.29
CA GLU A 22 29.99 -5.73 -13.73
C GLU A 22 30.20 -4.29 -14.24
N LEU A 23 29.48 -3.33 -13.68
CA LEU A 23 29.62 -1.90 -14.01
C LEU A 23 31.02 -1.40 -13.62
N LEU A 24 31.51 -1.74 -12.44
CA LEU A 24 32.85 -1.40 -11.97
C LEU A 24 33.93 -1.98 -12.88
N VAL A 25 33.84 -3.26 -13.24
CA VAL A 25 34.85 -3.94 -14.07
C VAL A 25 34.80 -3.47 -15.52
N LYS A 26 33.62 -3.52 -16.15
CA LYS A 26 33.49 -3.33 -17.61
C LYS A 26 33.49 -1.86 -18.03
N VAL A 27 32.97 -0.96 -17.19
CA VAL A 27 32.84 0.46 -17.54
C VAL A 27 33.90 1.30 -16.85
N TYR A 28 34.12 1.09 -15.55
CA TYR A 28 35.06 1.91 -14.77
C TYR A 28 36.48 1.33 -14.71
N GLY A 29 36.71 0.09 -15.14
CA GLY A 29 38.03 -0.56 -15.08
C GLY A 29 38.52 -0.80 -13.65
N LEU A 30 37.60 -0.88 -12.68
CA LEU A 30 37.89 -1.10 -11.26
C LEU A 30 37.64 -2.55 -10.86
N ASN A 31 38.18 -2.95 -9.71
CA ASN A 31 37.90 -4.25 -9.13
C ASN A 31 36.41 -4.35 -8.70
N PRO A 32 35.81 -5.55 -8.73
CA PRO A 32 34.48 -5.77 -8.18
C PRO A 32 34.47 -5.46 -6.67
N TYR A 33 33.34 -4.96 -6.16
CA TYR A 33 33.20 -4.53 -4.77
C TYR A 33 32.42 -5.53 -3.92
N TYR A 34 31.27 -6.01 -4.40
CA TYR A 34 30.37 -6.85 -3.62
C TYR A 34 30.79 -8.33 -3.65
N ASN A 35 31.09 -8.88 -4.83
CA ASN A 35 31.41 -10.28 -5.06
C ASN A 35 30.41 -11.26 -4.40
N VAL A 36 29.12 -10.89 -4.42
CA VAL A 36 28.02 -11.59 -3.75
C VAL A 36 27.53 -12.74 -4.64
N LYS A 37 27.53 -13.97 -4.13
CA LYS A 37 27.00 -15.16 -4.83
C LYS A 37 25.70 -15.66 -4.24
N LYS A 38 25.55 -15.50 -2.93
CA LYS A 38 24.38 -15.94 -2.15
C LYS A 38 23.86 -14.77 -1.33
N ILE A 39 22.60 -14.86 -0.92
CA ILE A 39 21.97 -13.85 -0.06
C ILE A 39 22.76 -13.58 1.23
N HIS A 40 23.39 -14.61 1.81
CA HIS A 40 24.17 -14.49 3.04
C HIS A 40 25.40 -13.59 2.90
N ASP A 41 25.94 -13.47 1.69
CA ASP A 41 27.10 -12.62 1.43
C ASP A 41 26.72 -11.13 1.51
N LEU A 42 25.42 -10.78 1.51
CA LEU A 42 24.94 -9.41 1.69
C LEU A 42 25.05 -8.92 3.15
N VAL A 43 25.25 -9.80 4.12
CA VAL A 43 25.37 -9.41 5.53
C VAL A 43 26.60 -8.53 5.73
N GLY A 44 26.41 -7.39 6.40
CA GLY A 44 27.45 -6.39 6.61
C GLY A 44 27.52 -5.31 5.53
N HIS A 45 26.94 -5.52 4.35
CA HIS A 45 26.88 -4.49 3.33
C HIS A 45 25.90 -3.37 3.71
N LEU A 46 26.26 -2.16 3.28
CA LEU A 46 25.49 -0.95 3.56
C LEU A 46 24.38 -0.76 2.53
N ILE A 47 23.24 -0.33 3.04
CA ILE A 47 22.05 0.03 2.29
C ILE A 47 21.63 1.45 2.64
N ILE A 48 20.84 2.05 1.77
CA ILE A 48 20.23 3.35 2.00
C ILE A 48 18.73 3.11 2.00
N GLY A 49 18.09 3.44 3.13
CA GLY A 49 16.64 3.51 3.24
C GLY A 49 16.17 4.90 2.85
N LEU A 50 15.17 4.99 1.98
CA LEU A 50 14.57 6.24 1.54
C LEU A 50 13.04 6.13 1.59
N ALA A 51 12.44 7.01 2.38
CA ALA A 51 11.00 7.10 2.45
C ALA A 51 10.44 7.83 1.23
N PRO A 52 9.36 7.32 0.61
CA PRO A 52 8.47 8.12 -0.21
C PRO A 52 8.13 9.48 0.43
N HIS A 53 8.03 10.49 -0.41
CA HIS A 53 7.86 11.90 -0.10
C HIS A 53 9.01 12.54 0.70
N THR A 54 10.21 11.96 0.64
CA THR A 54 11.42 12.54 1.24
C THR A 54 12.58 12.57 0.23
N SER A 55 13.63 13.32 0.56
CA SER A 55 14.84 13.42 -0.28
C SER A 55 16.13 13.13 0.49
N VAL A 56 16.00 12.52 1.68
CA VAL A 56 17.11 12.23 2.58
C VAL A 56 17.16 10.73 2.83
N GLY A 57 18.21 10.08 2.32
CA GLY A 57 18.46 8.66 2.56
C GLY A 57 19.16 8.45 3.91
N ILE A 58 18.78 7.39 4.60
CA ILE A 58 19.39 7.00 5.87
C ILE A 58 20.22 5.74 5.66
N LEU A 59 21.48 5.79 6.08
CA LEU A 59 22.37 4.64 5.98
C LEU A 59 21.92 3.53 6.94
N GLY A 60 21.92 2.30 6.45
CA GLY A 60 21.64 1.10 7.21
C GLY A 60 22.65 0.00 6.89
N ARG A 61 22.75 -1.00 7.76
CA ARG A 61 23.58 -2.19 7.55
C ARG A 61 22.72 -3.44 7.61
N ILE A 62 22.87 -4.32 6.62
CA ILE A 62 22.15 -5.60 6.61
C ILE A 62 22.76 -6.51 7.67
N ILE A 63 21.94 -7.03 8.59
CA ILE A 63 22.37 -8.01 9.60
C ILE A 63 21.67 -9.36 9.51
N GLY A 64 20.62 -9.47 8.69
CA GLY A 64 19.87 -10.70 8.54
C GLY A 64 18.70 -10.59 7.58
N PHE A 65 17.95 -11.67 7.49
CA PHE A 65 16.84 -11.80 6.56
C PHE A 65 15.57 -12.32 7.24
N THR A 66 14.42 -11.89 6.73
CA THR A 66 13.10 -12.38 7.16
C THR A 66 12.34 -13.03 5.99
N LYS A 67 11.55 -14.06 6.30
CA LYS A 67 10.63 -14.69 5.34
C LYS A 67 9.39 -13.83 5.05
N LEU A 68 9.13 -12.84 5.91
CA LEU A 68 8.00 -11.92 5.78
C LEU A 68 8.35 -10.79 4.80
N ASN A 69 7.32 -10.19 4.20
CA ASN A 69 7.50 -9.05 3.29
C ASN A 69 7.54 -7.72 4.07
N VAL A 70 8.40 -7.65 5.09
CA VAL A 70 8.53 -6.50 6.01
C VAL A 70 10.01 -6.18 6.24
N CYS A 71 10.34 -4.89 6.35
CA CYS A 71 11.67 -4.42 6.73
C CYS A 71 11.72 -4.17 8.24
N TYR A 72 12.44 -5.00 8.98
CA TYR A 72 12.65 -4.76 10.41
C TYR A 72 13.88 -3.90 10.62
N ALA A 73 13.73 -2.86 11.42
CA ALA A 73 14.82 -2.00 11.84
C ALA A 73 14.47 -1.41 13.20
N HIS A 74 15.47 -0.80 13.84
CA HIS A 74 15.25 -0.05 15.06
C HIS A 74 14.23 1.09 14.82
N PRO A 75 13.27 1.36 15.73
CA PRO A 75 12.24 2.39 15.54
C PRO A 75 12.81 3.77 15.22
N VAL A 76 13.91 4.14 15.86
CA VAL A 76 14.62 5.40 15.59
C VAL A 76 15.14 5.47 14.14
N TRP A 77 15.53 4.35 13.52
CA TRP A 77 15.94 4.32 12.11
C TRP A 77 14.74 4.51 11.17
N HIS A 78 13.57 3.97 11.52
CA HIS A 78 12.31 4.25 10.81
C HIS A 78 11.90 5.71 10.93
N SER A 79 11.88 6.25 12.15
CA SER A 79 11.52 7.64 12.37
C SER A 79 12.51 8.64 11.76
N ALA A 80 13.81 8.31 11.68
CA ALA A 80 14.80 9.14 10.97
C ALA A 80 14.48 9.29 9.47
N LYS A 81 13.80 8.31 8.86
CA LYS A 81 13.28 8.39 7.49
C LYS A 81 11.94 9.11 7.38
N ARG A 82 11.41 9.65 8.49
CA ARG A 82 10.06 10.24 8.56
C ARG A 82 8.95 9.22 8.32
N ARG A 83 9.09 8.02 8.89
CA ARG A 83 8.09 6.94 8.79
C ARG A 83 7.33 6.84 10.10
N ASP A 84 6.01 6.83 9.99
CA ASP A 84 5.09 6.76 11.14
C ASP A 84 4.77 5.29 11.50
N CYS A 85 5.12 4.35 10.61
CA CYS A 85 4.98 2.90 10.78
C CYS A 85 3.54 2.40 10.98
N ASP A 86 2.54 3.12 10.48
CA ASP A 86 1.11 2.77 10.52
C ASP A 86 0.62 2.03 9.25
N GLY A 87 1.55 1.46 8.48
CA GLY A 87 1.30 0.82 7.18
C GLY A 87 2.14 1.39 6.04
N ASP A 88 3.05 2.31 6.35
CA ASP A 88 3.98 2.91 5.41
C ASP A 88 4.88 1.91 4.66
N GLU A 89 5.18 2.25 3.41
CA GLU A 89 6.16 1.55 2.58
C GLU A 89 7.47 2.35 2.51
N ASP A 90 8.57 1.63 2.31
CA ASP A 90 9.92 2.20 2.32
C ASP A 90 10.76 1.60 1.19
N ALA A 91 11.65 2.42 0.62
CA ALA A 91 12.56 1.98 -0.44
C ALA A 91 13.93 1.67 0.15
N LEU A 92 14.50 0.53 -0.25
CA LEU A 92 15.86 0.15 0.11
C LEU A 92 16.71 0.06 -1.17
N MET A 93 17.90 0.65 -1.12
CA MET A 93 18.88 0.61 -2.21
C MET A 93 20.24 0.17 -1.67
N LEU A 94 21.04 -0.50 -2.49
CA LEU A 94 22.45 -0.75 -2.14
C LEU A 94 23.22 0.58 -2.15
N ALA A 95 24.05 0.82 -1.14
CA ALA A 95 24.68 2.14 -0.97
C ALA A 95 25.58 2.53 -2.17
N LEU A 96 26.39 1.60 -2.68
CA LEU A 96 27.28 1.88 -3.81
C LEU A 96 26.52 2.05 -5.12
N ASP A 97 25.44 1.31 -5.32
CA ASP A 97 24.55 1.47 -6.49
C ASP A 97 24.01 2.90 -6.56
N MET A 98 23.49 3.40 -5.43
CA MET A 98 23.01 4.78 -5.34
C MET A 98 24.13 5.78 -5.64
N LEU A 99 25.34 5.59 -5.11
CA LEU A 99 26.46 6.53 -5.32
C LEU A 99 26.93 6.58 -6.77
N LEU A 100 26.92 5.46 -7.48
CA LEU A 100 27.39 5.37 -8.87
C LEU A 100 26.32 5.82 -9.87
N ASN A 101 25.06 5.46 -9.64
CA ASN A 101 24.00 5.55 -10.65
C ASN A 101 23.04 6.72 -10.42
N PHE A 102 23.15 7.43 -9.30
CA PHE A 102 22.35 8.63 -9.06
C PHE A 102 23.00 9.88 -9.68
N SER A 103 22.18 10.66 -10.40
CA SER A 103 22.55 12.01 -10.81
C SER A 103 21.32 12.90 -10.81
N ARG A 104 21.49 14.15 -10.36
CA ARG A 104 20.43 15.17 -10.43
C ARG A 104 19.99 15.47 -11.86
N ALA A 105 20.84 15.21 -12.85
CA ALA A 105 20.53 15.38 -14.27
C ALA A 105 19.40 14.44 -14.75
N TYR A 106 19.15 13.34 -14.04
CA TYR A 106 18.07 12.40 -14.36
C TYR A 106 16.74 12.74 -13.70
N LEU A 107 16.72 13.73 -12.80
CA LEU A 107 15.50 14.11 -12.10
C LEU A 107 14.53 14.85 -13.04
N PRO A 108 13.22 14.53 -12.99
CA PRO A 108 12.24 15.21 -13.83
C PRO A 108 12.15 16.68 -13.45
N ALA A 109 12.14 17.56 -14.46
CA ALA A 109 12.07 19.02 -14.29
C ALA A 109 10.70 19.52 -13.77
N GLN A 110 9.73 18.64 -13.55
CA GLN A 110 8.41 19.00 -13.04
C GLN A 110 8.43 19.22 -11.52
N ILE A 111 7.51 20.05 -11.02
CA ILE A 111 7.34 20.31 -9.60
C ILE A 111 7.04 18.98 -8.88
N GLY A 112 7.81 18.68 -7.83
CA GLY A 112 7.72 17.41 -7.10
C GLY A 112 8.65 16.31 -7.61
N GLY A 113 9.35 16.52 -8.73
CA GLY A 113 10.30 15.56 -9.29
C GLY A 113 11.57 15.31 -8.46
N ILE A 114 11.76 16.11 -7.41
CA ILE A 114 12.89 16.01 -6.48
C ILE A 114 12.55 15.10 -5.28
N MET A 115 11.26 14.88 -5.03
CA MET A 115 10.81 13.94 -4.01
C MET A 115 11.16 12.53 -4.44
N ASP A 116 11.48 11.65 -3.49
CA ASP A 116 11.86 10.26 -3.70
C ASP A 116 13.26 10.07 -4.33
N ALA A 117 14.05 11.13 -4.37
CA ALA A 117 15.45 11.09 -4.79
C ALA A 117 16.39 11.26 -3.58
N PRO A 118 17.41 10.41 -3.40
CA PRO A 118 18.35 10.50 -2.28
C PRO A 118 19.36 11.66 -2.49
N LEU A 119 18.89 12.89 -2.33
CA LEU A 119 19.71 14.10 -2.50
C LEU A 119 20.72 14.30 -1.39
N LEU A 120 20.36 13.91 -0.17
CA LEU A 120 21.17 13.99 1.03
C LEU A 120 21.23 12.61 1.67
N LEU A 121 22.33 12.35 2.37
CA LEU A 121 22.54 11.12 3.11
C LEU A 121 22.87 11.42 4.57
N ILE A 122 22.16 10.76 5.48
CA ILE A 122 22.50 10.76 6.91
C ILE A 122 23.23 9.44 7.22
N PRO A 123 24.54 9.50 7.50
CA PRO A 123 25.31 8.31 7.83
C PRO A 123 25.09 7.85 9.27
N ILE A 124 24.71 8.76 10.18
CA ILE A 124 24.55 8.50 11.61
C ILE A 124 23.23 9.13 12.06
N VAL A 125 22.30 8.29 12.51
CA VAL A 125 21.02 8.72 13.06
C VAL A 125 21.20 9.25 14.48
N ASN A 126 20.78 10.49 14.70
CA ASN A 126 20.69 11.12 16.01
C ASN A 126 19.25 10.99 16.56
N PRO A 127 19.01 10.26 17.67
CA PRO A 127 17.67 10.12 18.25
C PRO A 127 17.02 11.44 18.65
N LYS A 128 17.80 12.51 18.87
CA LYS A 128 17.25 13.84 19.18
C LYS A 128 16.55 14.49 17.98
N GLU A 129 16.94 14.14 16.76
CA GLU A 129 16.48 14.79 15.52
C GLU A 129 15.32 14.04 14.84
N VAL A 130 14.96 12.86 15.33
CA VAL A 130 13.85 12.08 14.77
C VAL A 130 12.49 12.64 15.20
N GLN A 131 11.40 12.10 14.63
CA GLN A 131 10.05 12.57 14.93
C GLN A 131 9.65 12.24 16.38
N ARG A 132 8.77 13.08 16.94
CA ARG A 132 8.25 12.93 18.32
C ARG A 132 7.61 11.57 18.60
N GLN A 133 6.99 10.94 17.61
CA GLN A 133 6.37 9.62 17.77
C GLN A 133 7.37 8.55 18.24
N ALA A 134 8.63 8.63 17.82
CA ALA A 134 9.66 7.73 18.33
C ALA A 134 10.11 8.09 19.76
N HIS A 135 9.99 9.35 20.16
CA HIS A 135 10.29 9.79 21.53
C HIS A 135 9.27 9.23 22.53
N ASP A 136 8.01 9.08 22.10
CA ASP A 136 6.91 8.52 22.89
C ASP A 136 6.94 6.98 23.00
N LEU A 137 7.95 6.31 22.46
CA LEU A 137 8.05 4.85 22.55
C LEU A 137 8.51 4.43 23.96
N ASP A 138 7.74 3.54 24.56
CA ASP A 138 8.08 2.87 25.81
C ASP A 138 9.13 1.77 25.60
N ILE A 139 10.12 1.78 26.48
CA ILE A 139 11.29 0.90 26.46
C ILE A 139 11.50 0.17 27.80
N ALA A 140 10.50 0.19 28.68
CA ALA A 140 10.53 -0.51 29.97
C ALA A 140 10.45 -2.03 29.79
N GLU A 141 11.20 -2.77 30.62
CA GLU A 141 11.12 -4.24 30.66
C GLU A 141 9.78 -4.72 31.25
N LYS A 142 9.28 -4.00 32.25
CA LYS A 142 8.00 -4.28 32.91
C LYS A 142 7.35 -2.98 33.37
N TYR A 143 6.05 -2.86 33.16
CA TYR A 143 5.30 -1.73 33.70
C TYR A 143 5.21 -1.79 35.23
N PRO A 144 5.39 -0.66 35.93
CA PRO A 144 5.22 -0.59 37.38
C PRO A 144 3.76 -0.77 37.78
N LEU A 145 3.53 -1.21 39.02
CA LEU A 145 2.18 -1.42 39.57
C LEU A 145 1.33 -0.13 39.48
N GLU A 146 1.95 1.01 39.81
CA GLU A 146 1.31 2.33 39.80
C GLU A 146 0.67 2.65 38.45
N PHE A 147 1.31 2.27 37.33
CA PHE A 147 0.73 2.47 36.00
C PHE A 147 -0.62 1.76 35.87
N TYR A 148 -0.72 0.49 36.30
CA TYR A 148 -1.96 -0.29 36.25
C TYR A 148 -3.06 0.32 37.12
N GLU A 149 -2.73 0.78 38.32
CA GLU A 149 -3.69 1.44 39.22
C GLU A 149 -4.24 2.74 38.60
N LYS A 150 -3.36 3.55 37.99
CA LYS A 150 -3.77 4.78 37.30
C LYS A 150 -4.65 4.54 36.07
N THR A 151 -4.54 3.38 35.43
CA THR A 151 -5.45 3.03 34.33
C THR A 151 -6.89 2.82 34.81
N LEU A 152 -7.10 2.32 36.02
CA LEU A 152 -8.44 2.13 36.61
C LEU A 152 -9.12 3.48 36.91
N GLU A 153 -8.31 4.46 37.30
CA GLU A 153 -8.74 5.84 37.55
C GLU A 153 -8.97 6.65 36.25
N LYS A 154 -8.66 6.07 35.08
CA LYS A 154 -8.77 6.71 33.75
C LYS A 154 -7.98 8.03 33.64
N TYR A 155 -6.81 8.09 34.26
CA TYR A 155 -5.91 9.24 34.11
C TYR A 155 -5.44 9.41 32.67
N GLU A 156 -5.19 10.66 32.27
CA GLU A 156 -4.59 10.95 30.97
C GLU A 156 -3.12 10.51 30.92
N ALA A 157 -2.73 9.85 29.82
CA ALA A 157 -1.39 9.29 29.65
C ALA A 157 -0.26 10.33 29.83
N LYS A 158 -0.48 11.59 29.44
CA LYS A 158 0.50 12.67 29.59
C LYS A 158 0.90 12.96 31.02
N HIS A 159 -0.01 12.75 31.99
CA HIS A 159 0.28 12.98 33.40
C HIS A 159 1.02 11.79 34.04
N VAL A 160 1.01 10.63 33.39
CA VAL A 160 1.54 9.36 33.90
C VAL A 160 2.80 8.94 33.14
N SER A 161 3.21 9.69 32.09
CA SER A 161 4.35 9.35 31.23
C SER A 161 5.67 9.21 32.00
N HIS A 162 5.88 10.03 33.03
CA HIS A 162 7.08 10.01 33.88
C HIS A 162 7.25 8.70 34.68
N ILE A 163 6.19 7.91 34.82
CA ILE A 163 6.19 6.63 35.53
C ILE A 163 6.77 5.52 34.64
N ILE A 164 6.75 5.72 33.31
CA ILE A 164 7.26 4.78 32.32
C ILE A 164 8.56 5.32 31.73
N ASP A 165 9.48 4.42 31.41
CA ASP A 165 10.72 4.79 30.73
C ASP A 165 10.46 4.94 29.21
N LEU A 166 10.56 6.17 28.72
CA LEU A 166 10.36 6.54 27.33
C LEU A 166 11.70 6.89 26.67
N ILE A 167 11.79 6.75 25.36
CA ILE A 167 12.97 7.20 24.59
C ILE A 167 13.27 8.68 24.88
N GLU A 168 12.25 9.53 25.02
CA GLU A 168 12.40 10.95 25.36
C GLU A 168 13.26 11.18 26.61
N HIS A 169 13.08 10.35 27.66
CA HIS A 169 13.76 10.51 28.94
C HIS A 169 15.27 10.22 28.85
N ARG A 170 15.71 9.50 27.82
CA ARG A 170 17.12 9.11 27.63
C ARG A 170 17.87 9.99 26.64
N LEU A 171 17.19 10.94 25.97
CA LEU A 171 17.80 11.81 24.97
C LEU A 171 18.94 12.64 25.56
N GLY A 172 20.07 12.71 24.85
CA GLY A 172 21.26 13.46 25.29
C GLY A 172 22.18 12.70 26.25
N THR A 173 21.82 11.48 26.65
CA THR A 173 22.70 10.56 27.41
C THR A 173 23.21 9.42 26.52
N SER A 174 24.17 8.62 26.98
CA SER A 174 24.63 7.42 26.26
C SER A 174 23.50 6.38 26.10
N ALA A 175 22.56 6.36 27.06
CA ALA A 175 21.42 5.45 27.08
C ALA A 175 20.40 5.69 25.95
N GLN A 176 20.56 6.75 25.13
CA GLN A 176 19.73 6.97 23.95
C GLN A 176 19.92 5.88 22.87
N PHE A 177 21.02 5.12 22.90
CA PHE A 177 21.33 4.08 21.91
C PHE A 177 21.23 2.65 22.46
N GLU A 178 21.08 2.47 23.78
CA GLU A 178 21.23 1.17 24.45
C GLU A 178 20.21 0.97 25.57
N GLY A 179 20.06 -0.28 26.01
CA GLY A 179 19.20 -0.65 27.13
C GLY A 179 17.70 -0.54 26.84
N TYR A 180 17.30 -0.79 25.59
CA TYR A 180 15.88 -0.81 25.21
C TYR A 180 15.32 -2.19 25.49
N PHE A 181 14.23 -2.25 26.24
CA PHE A 181 13.55 -3.50 26.56
C PHE A 181 12.16 -3.55 25.92
N PHE A 182 11.52 -4.70 26.04
CA PHE A 182 10.15 -4.94 25.61
C PHE A 182 9.46 -5.81 26.67
N THR A 183 8.17 -5.60 26.87
CA THR A 183 7.42 -6.27 27.94
C THR A 183 6.99 -7.69 27.60
N THR A 184 6.76 -7.97 26.31
CA THR A 184 6.20 -9.25 25.85
C THR A 184 7.17 -9.95 24.91
N PRO A 185 7.85 -11.01 25.34
CA PRO A 185 8.73 -11.79 24.47
C PRO A 185 7.94 -12.58 23.44
N VAL A 186 8.51 -12.69 22.24
CA VAL A 186 8.02 -13.56 21.17
C VAL A 186 9.06 -14.62 20.84
N SER A 187 8.63 -15.83 20.51
CA SER A 187 9.53 -16.94 20.18
C SER A 187 10.17 -16.79 18.80
N ASP A 188 9.41 -16.35 17.81
CA ASP A 188 9.88 -16.09 16.46
C ASP A 188 9.13 -14.89 15.86
N ILE A 189 9.88 -13.88 15.43
CA ILE A 189 9.36 -12.70 14.74
C ILE A 189 8.74 -13.04 13.38
N ASN A 190 9.08 -14.20 12.81
CA ASN A 190 8.54 -14.71 11.55
C ASN A 190 7.33 -15.62 11.75
N ALA A 191 6.91 -15.89 12.99
CA ALA A 191 5.75 -16.71 13.25
C ALA A 191 4.48 -16.02 12.71
N GLY A 192 3.80 -16.67 11.76
CA GLY A 192 2.53 -16.20 11.21
C GLY A 192 2.38 -16.38 9.70
N ASN A 193 1.35 -15.76 9.15
CA ASN A 193 1.06 -15.81 7.72
C ASN A 193 1.94 -14.82 6.95
N SER A 194 2.77 -15.32 6.04
CA SER A 194 3.67 -14.49 5.22
C SER A 194 2.97 -13.66 4.14
N GLU A 195 1.76 -14.06 3.76
CA GLU A 195 0.97 -13.39 2.74
C GLU A 195 -0.51 -13.35 3.14
N THR A 196 -1.11 -12.17 2.99
CA THR A 196 -2.52 -11.94 3.31
C THR A 196 -3.43 -12.65 2.33
N ALA A 197 -4.57 -13.17 2.81
CA ALA A 197 -5.60 -13.77 1.94
C ALA A 197 -6.11 -12.75 0.89
N TYR A 198 -6.12 -11.47 1.24
CA TYR A 198 -6.49 -10.38 0.32
C TYR A 198 -5.64 -10.33 -0.96
N LYS A 199 -4.32 -10.60 -0.87
CA LYS A 199 -3.43 -10.64 -2.05
C LYS A 199 -3.68 -11.88 -2.92
N LYS A 200 -4.13 -12.98 -2.32
CA LYS A 200 -4.41 -14.25 -3.02
C LYS A 200 -5.70 -14.20 -3.83
N PHE A 201 -6.71 -13.46 -3.36
CA PHE A 201 -7.96 -13.28 -4.10
C PHE A 201 -7.77 -12.40 -5.32
N LYS A 202 -8.17 -12.90 -6.50
CA LYS A 202 -8.02 -12.16 -7.76
C LYS A 202 -9.20 -11.23 -8.00
N THR A 203 -10.41 -11.68 -7.68
CA THR A 203 -11.63 -10.93 -7.97
C THR A 203 -12.10 -10.13 -6.75
N MET A 204 -12.74 -8.98 -7.02
CA MET A 204 -13.36 -8.18 -5.96
C MET A 204 -14.49 -8.96 -5.26
N ILE A 205 -15.24 -9.77 -6.03
CA ILE A 205 -16.34 -10.58 -5.50
C ILE A 205 -15.83 -11.62 -4.49
N GLU A 206 -14.70 -12.29 -4.76
CA GLU A 206 -14.04 -13.16 -3.77
C GLU A 206 -13.65 -12.41 -2.51
N LYS A 207 -13.04 -11.22 -2.66
CA LYS A 207 -12.63 -10.38 -1.52
C LYS A 207 -13.83 -9.99 -0.65
N LEU A 208 -14.94 -9.61 -1.28
CA LEU A 208 -16.19 -9.28 -0.60
C LEU A 208 -16.73 -10.49 0.16
N ARG A 209 -16.81 -11.65 -0.50
CA ARG A 209 -17.30 -12.88 0.14
C ARG A 209 -16.44 -13.26 1.34
N GLY A 210 -15.11 -13.20 1.21
CA GLY A 210 -14.19 -13.45 2.32
C GLY A 210 -14.36 -12.46 3.47
N GLN A 211 -14.57 -11.18 3.18
CA GLN A 211 -14.85 -10.17 4.21
C GLN A 211 -16.16 -10.45 4.96
N LEU A 212 -17.21 -10.83 4.23
CA LEU A 212 -18.54 -11.09 4.79
C LEU A 212 -18.58 -12.42 5.58
N ASP A 213 -17.96 -13.48 5.06
CA ASP A 213 -17.80 -14.76 5.77
C ASP A 213 -17.03 -14.59 7.09
N LEU A 214 -16.00 -13.73 7.10
CA LEU A 214 -15.30 -13.38 8.33
C LEU A 214 -16.20 -12.59 9.30
N ALA A 215 -17.01 -11.66 8.78
CA ALA A 215 -17.94 -10.87 9.60
C ALA A 215 -19.03 -11.74 10.25
N GLU A 216 -19.43 -12.84 9.62
CA GLU A 216 -20.38 -13.80 10.20
C GLU A 216 -19.75 -14.66 11.31
N LYS A 217 -18.44 -14.89 11.24
CA LYS A 217 -17.71 -15.71 12.23
C LYS A 217 -17.31 -14.95 13.48
N ILE A 218 -17.15 -13.62 13.41
CA ILE A 218 -16.65 -12.80 14.52
C ILE A 218 -17.82 -12.28 15.36
N GLN A 219 -17.87 -12.65 16.64
CA GLN A 219 -18.90 -12.20 17.58
C GLN A 219 -18.96 -10.68 17.76
N ALA A 220 -17.81 -9.99 17.72
CA ALA A 220 -17.73 -8.54 17.88
C ALA A 220 -18.20 -7.74 16.64
N VAL A 221 -18.49 -8.41 15.52
CA VAL A 221 -18.81 -7.76 14.25
C VAL A 221 -20.24 -8.09 13.83
N GLU A 222 -21.03 -7.06 13.56
CA GLU A 222 -22.39 -7.23 13.04
C GLU A 222 -22.37 -7.28 11.50
N ALA A 223 -22.47 -8.48 10.93
CA ALA A 223 -22.39 -8.71 9.49
C ALA A 223 -23.37 -7.84 8.68
N LYS A 224 -24.59 -7.63 9.18
CA LYS A 224 -25.60 -6.76 8.54
C LYS A 224 -25.13 -5.31 8.38
N LYS A 225 -24.47 -4.75 9.41
CA LYS A 225 -23.91 -3.39 9.35
C LYS A 225 -22.73 -3.31 8.39
N VAL A 226 -21.88 -4.34 8.35
CA VAL A 226 -20.76 -4.41 7.40
C VAL A 226 -21.28 -4.47 5.97
N ALA A 227 -22.23 -5.36 5.68
CA ALA A 227 -22.89 -5.47 4.38
C ALA A 227 -23.52 -4.14 3.93
N LEU A 228 -24.22 -3.45 4.83
CA LEU A 228 -24.81 -2.15 4.57
C LEU A 228 -23.75 -1.08 4.23
N LYS A 229 -22.66 -1.02 5.01
CA LYS A 229 -21.55 -0.11 4.74
C LYS A 229 -20.95 -0.38 3.36
N VAL A 230 -20.62 -1.63 3.05
CA VAL A 230 -20.03 -1.98 1.74
C VAL A 230 -20.95 -1.62 0.58
N LEU A 231 -22.24 -1.92 0.70
CA LEU A 231 -23.24 -1.59 -0.32
C LEU A 231 -23.29 -0.08 -0.58
N THR A 232 -23.31 0.73 0.48
CA THR A 232 -23.51 2.18 0.39
C THR A 232 -22.26 2.94 -0.02
N THR A 233 -21.10 2.62 0.57
CA THR A 233 -19.85 3.36 0.33
C THR A 233 -19.13 2.92 -0.94
N HIS A 234 -19.24 1.64 -1.31
CA HIS A 234 -18.55 1.09 -2.49
C HIS A 234 -19.51 0.85 -3.65
N PHE A 235 -20.46 -0.10 -3.54
CA PHE A 235 -21.21 -0.57 -4.72
C PHE A 235 -22.15 0.48 -5.29
N LEU A 236 -23.08 1.01 -4.50
CA LEU A 236 -24.04 2.00 -4.98
C LEU A 236 -23.34 3.27 -5.47
N ARG A 237 -22.24 3.66 -4.82
CA ARG A 237 -21.41 4.80 -5.24
C ARG A 237 -20.76 4.55 -6.59
N ASP A 238 -20.17 3.38 -6.80
CA ASP A 238 -19.50 3.02 -8.06
C ASP A 238 -20.51 2.81 -9.21
N ILE A 239 -21.59 2.06 -8.96
CA ILE A 239 -22.65 1.83 -9.96
C ILE A 239 -23.26 3.16 -10.42
N THR A 240 -23.71 4.01 -9.47
CA THR A 240 -24.31 5.30 -9.80
C THR A 240 -23.29 6.24 -10.45
N GLY A 241 -22.03 6.21 -9.98
CA GLY A 241 -20.92 6.99 -10.53
C GLY A 241 -20.62 6.63 -11.98
N ASN A 242 -20.48 5.33 -12.27
CA ASN A 242 -20.23 4.83 -13.61
C ASN A 242 -21.43 5.07 -14.55
N LEU A 243 -22.66 4.96 -14.06
CA LEU A 243 -23.86 5.27 -14.84
C LEU A 243 -23.90 6.75 -15.24
N ARG A 244 -23.69 7.66 -14.29
CA ARG A 244 -23.61 9.11 -14.58
C ARG A 244 -22.46 9.44 -15.53
N ALA A 245 -21.30 8.83 -15.31
CA ALA A 245 -20.14 9.01 -16.19
C ALA A 245 -20.43 8.50 -17.61
N PHE A 246 -21.12 7.36 -17.74
CA PHE A 246 -21.48 6.79 -19.03
C PHE A 246 -22.42 7.72 -19.83
N SER A 247 -23.41 8.33 -19.18
CA SER A 247 -24.35 9.25 -19.84
C SER A 247 -23.73 10.60 -20.21
N THR A 248 -22.63 11.01 -19.56
CA THR A 248 -21.98 12.32 -19.76
C THR A 248 -20.61 12.24 -20.43
N GLN A 249 -20.12 11.05 -20.75
CA GLN A 249 -18.77 10.84 -21.27
C GLN A 249 -18.52 11.48 -22.63
N GLY A 250 -17.24 11.79 -22.89
CA GLY A 250 -16.75 12.10 -24.22
C GLY A 250 -16.25 10.86 -24.97
N PHE A 251 -15.81 11.07 -26.20
CA PHE A 251 -15.23 10.06 -27.08
C PHE A 251 -13.73 10.31 -27.24
N ARG A 252 -12.94 9.24 -27.31
CA ARG A 252 -11.50 9.29 -27.57
C ARG A 252 -11.18 8.58 -28.88
N CYS A 253 -10.32 9.17 -29.69
CA CYS A 253 -9.76 8.46 -30.85
C CYS A 253 -8.68 7.48 -30.40
N LYS A 254 -8.76 6.22 -30.83
CA LYS A 254 -7.74 5.20 -30.55
C LYS A 254 -6.36 5.52 -31.14
N SER A 255 -6.32 6.20 -32.27
CA SER A 255 -5.07 6.44 -33.00
C SER A 255 -4.33 7.68 -32.52
N CYS A 256 -5.02 8.80 -32.31
CA CYS A 256 -4.39 10.08 -31.95
C CYS A 256 -4.69 10.58 -30.53
N ASN A 257 -5.46 9.81 -29.74
CA ASN A 257 -5.86 10.16 -28.36
C ASN A 257 -6.62 11.48 -28.18
N ARG A 258 -7.02 12.13 -29.27
CA ARG A 258 -7.83 13.35 -29.22
C ARG A 258 -9.20 13.05 -28.62
N ARG A 259 -9.63 13.92 -27.71
CA ARG A 259 -10.90 13.81 -26.99
C ARG A 259 -11.95 14.71 -27.64
N PHE A 260 -13.16 14.20 -27.76
CA PHE A 260 -14.31 14.89 -28.33
C PHE A 260 -15.46 14.84 -27.35
N ARG A 261 -16.10 15.98 -27.06
CA ARG A 261 -17.27 16.03 -26.17
C ARG A 261 -18.48 15.32 -26.77
N ARG A 262 -18.62 15.32 -28.10
CA ARG A 262 -19.71 14.68 -28.84
C ARG A 262 -19.13 13.87 -29.99
N LEU A 263 -19.85 12.83 -30.42
CA LEU A 263 -19.45 12.05 -31.58
C LEU A 263 -19.54 12.92 -32.84
N PRO A 264 -18.45 13.09 -33.62
CA PRO A 264 -18.51 13.73 -34.93
C PRO A 264 -19.48 13.00 -35.85
N LEU A 265 -20.26 13.74 -36.66
CA LEU A 265 -21.26 13.17 -37.57
C LEU A 265 -20.68 12.16 -38.58
N LYS A 266 -19.42 12.31 -38.96
CA LYS A 266 -18.71 11.36 -39.83
C LYS A 266 -18.40 10.01 -39.16
N GLY A 267 -18.63 9.86 -37.85
CA GLY A 267 -18.34 8.64 -37.07
C GLY A 267 -16.85 8.30 -36.92
N LYS A 268 -15.96 9.05 -37.57
CA LYS A 268 -14.49 8.89 -37.55
C LYS A 268 -13.82 10.14 -36.99
N CYS A 269 -12.59 9.98 -36.52
CA CYS A 269 -11.80 11.13 -36.09
C CYS A 269 -11.55 12.10 -37.27
N PRO A 270 -11.87 13.40 -37.14
CA PRO A 270 -11.67 14.36 -38.22
C PRO A 270 -10.20 14.64 -38.53
N THR A 271 -9.27 14.33 -37.60
CA THR A 271 -7.85 14.61 -37.77
C THR A 271 -7.08 13.44 -38.39
N CYS A 272 -7.33 12.21 -37.95
CA CYS A 272 -6.55 11.03 -38.38
C CYS A 272 -7.40 9.91 -39.01
N GLY A 273 -8.72 10.08 -39.15
CA GLY A 273 -9.61 9.04 -39.68
C GLY A 273 -9.82 7.83 -38.76
N GLY A 274 -9.14 7.76 -37.62
CA GLY A 274 -9.19 6.64 -36.69
C GLY A 274 -10.55 6.44 -36.00
N GLN A 275 -10.78 5.23 -35.49
CA GLN A 275 -12.00 4.86 -34.77
C GLN A 275 -12.12 5.61 -33.44
N LEU A 276 -13.33 6.09 -33.16
CA LEU A 276 -13.68 6.70 -31.89
C LEU A 276 -14.26 5.65 -30.94
N THR A 277 -13.85 5.69 -29.68
CA THR A 277 -14.37 4.80 -28.64
C THR A 277 -14.85 5.57 -27.43
N LEU A 278 -15.82 4.97 -26.75
CA LEU A 278 -16.27 5.38 -25.43
C LEU A 278 -15.13 5.20 -24.41
N THR A 279 -15.14 6.02 -23.37
CA THR A 279 -14.20 5.91 -22.24
C THR A 279 -14.72 5.01 -21.13
N VAL A 280 -16.04 4.94 -20.98
CA VAL A 280 -16.76 4.11 -20.02
C VAL A 280 -17.65 3.16 -20.81
N HIS A 281 -17.52 1.86 -20.54
CA HIS A 281 -18.28 0.81 -21.19
C HIS A 281 -19.40 0.29 -20.30
N LYS A 282 -20.45 -0.27 -20.92
CA LYS A 282 -21.59 -0.89 -20.24
C LYS A 282 -21.17 -1.88 -19.15
N GLY A 283 -20.23 -2.77 -19.46
CA GLY A 283 -19.76 -3.80 -18.52
C GLY A 283 -19.17 -3.26 -17.22
N ASN A 284 -18.68 -2.00 -17.19
CA ASN A 284 -18.19 -1.39 -15.96
C ASN A 284 -19.33 -1.08 -14.98
N ILE A 285 -20.54 -0.79 -15.48
CA ILE A 285 -21.70 -0.49 -14.65
C ILE A 285 -22.33 -1.80 -14.14
N GLU A 286 -22.42 -2.81 -15.00
CA GLU A 286 -23.03 -4.12 -14.67
C GLU A 286 -22.19 -4.95 -13.70
N LYS A 287 -20.86 -4.73 -13.65
CA LYS A 287 -19.89 -5.54 -12.89
C LYS A 287 -20.28 -5.85 -11.44
N TYR A 288 -20.89 -4.90 -10.73
CA TYR A 288 -21.20 -5.05 -9.30
C TYR A 288 -22.68 -5.16 -9.01
N LEU A 289 -23.51 -5.15 -10.03
CA LEU A 289 -24.94 -4.99 -9.87
C LEU A 289 -25.58 -6.26 -9.31
N ASP A 290 -25.18 -7.43 -9.81
CA ASP A 290 -25.61 -8.73 -9.28
C ASP A 290 -25.09 -8.97 -7.86
N ALA A 291 -23.83 -8.58 -7.59
CA ALA A 291 -23.24 -8.70 -6.27
C ALA A 291 -23.97 -7.83 -5.23
N ALA A 292 -24.34 -6.60 -5.60
CA ALA A 292 -25.09 -5.70 -4.75
C ALA A 292 -26.48 -6.26 -4.41
N GLU A 293 -27.17 -6.83 -5.39
CA GLU A 293 -28.47 -7.47 -5.18
C GLU A 293 -28.36 -8.70 -4.26
N GLN A 294 -27.33 -9.53 -4.46
CA GLN A 294 -27.09 -10.70 -3.62
C GLN A 294 -26.88 -10.28 -2.15
N VAL A 295 -26.07 -9.25 -1.89
CA VAL A 295 -25.83 -8.75 -0.52
C VAL A 295 -27.13 -8.25 0.13
N VAL A 296 -27.98 -7.52 -0.61
CA VAL A 296 -29.26 -7.01 -0.09
C VAL A 296 -30.18 -8.17 0.30
N LYS A 297 -30.27 -9.20 -0.54
CA LYS A 297 -31.10 -10.39 -0.30
C LYS A 297 -30.58 -11.21 0.88
N THR A 298 -29.28 -11.52 0.90
CA THR A 298 -28.67 -12.37 1.93
C THR A 298 -28.75 -11.78 3.33
N TYR A 299 -28.51 -10.47 3.48
CA TYR A 299 -28.49 -9.82 4.80
C TYR A 299 -29.80 -9.11 5.18
N GLY A 300 -30.85 -9.26 4.38
CA GLY A 300 -32.15 -8.63 4.65
C GLY A 300 -32.03 -7.12 4.88
N LEU A 301 -31.35 -6.42 3.95
CA LEU A 301 -31.15 -4.97 4.04
C LEU A 301 -32.46 -4.21 3.73
N PRO A 302 -32.61 -2.95 4.18
CA PRO A 302 -33.83 -2.17 3.97
C PRO A 302 -34.30 -2.14 2.51
N ILE A 303 -35.62 -2.22 2.31
CA ILE A 303 -36.30 -2.27 1.00
C ILE A 303 -35.84 -1.15 0.07
N TYR A 304 -35.56 0.03 0.62
CA TYR A 304 -35.01 1.17 -0.12
C TYR A 304 -33.82 0.80 -1.02
N TYR A 305 -32.90 -0.03 -0.53
CA TYR A 305 -31.72 -0.42 -1.30
C TYR A 305 -32.04 -1.42 -2.42
N SER A 306 -32.99 -2.33 -2.17
CA SER A 306 -33.51 -3.23 -3.21
C SER A 306 -34.14 -2.42 -4.34
N GLN A 307 -35.04 -1.50 -4.01
CA GLN A 307 -35.70 -0.62 -4.98
C GLN A 307 -34.69 0.22 -5.77
N ARG A 308 -33.67 0.77 -5.10
CA ARG A 308 -32.65 1.58 -5.76
C ARG A 308 -31.83 0.77 -6.77
N ILE A 309 -31.50 -0.48 -6.48
CA ILE A 309 -30.80 -1.36 -7.43
C ILE A 309 -31.71 -1.70 -8.61
N SER A 310 -32.99 -1.99 -8.35
CA SER A 310 -33.97 -2.26 -9.42
C SER A 310 -34.15 -1.07 -10.37
N LEU A 311 -34.24 0.15 -9.84
CA LEU A 311 -34.31 1.36 -10.67
C LEU A 311 -33.08 1.51 -11.58
N VAL A 312 -31.88 1.22 -11.06
CA VAL A 312 -30.66 1.26 -11.88
C VAL A 312 -30.68 0.17 -12.96
N LYS A 313 -31.20 -1.04 -12.67
CA LYS A 313 -31.38 -2.08 -13.69
C LYS A 313 -32.31 -1.61 -14.80
N GLU A 314 -33.45 -1.03 -14.44
CA GLU A 314 -34.43 -0.51 -15.40
C GLU A 314 -33.84 0.61 -16.26
N GLU A 315 -33.08 1.53 -15.66
CA GLU A 315 -32.38 2.59 -16.39
C GLU A 315 -31.34 2.04 -17.35
N LEU A 316 -30.57 1.02 -16.93
CA LEU A 316 -29.62 0.33 -17.81
C LEU A 316 -30.33 -0.38 -18.97
N SER A 317 -31.41 -1.12 -18.69
CA SER A 317 -32.20 -1.76 -19.74
C SER A 317 -32.71 -0.72 -20.74
N SER A 318 -33.32 0.37 -20.26
CA SER A 318 -33.82 1.46 -21.12
C SER A 318 -32.72 2.12 -21.97
N LEU A 319 -31.55 2.40 -21.39
CA LEU A 319 -30.44 3.03 -22.10
C LEU A 319 -29.80 2.13 -23.17
N PHE A 320 -29.81 0.81 -22.96
CA PHE A 320 -29.12 -0.15 -23.82
C PHE A 320 -30.05 -1.01 -24.68
N GLU A 321 -31.36 -0.99 -24.44
CA GLU A 321 -32.35 -1.68 -25.27
C GLU A 321 -32.61 -0.88 -26.55
N ASN A 322 -31.82 -1.18 -27.59
CA ASN A 322 -32.27 -1.03 -28.97
C ASN A 322 -31.59 -2.05 -29.92
N LYS A 323 -32.44 -2.97 -30.44
CA LYS A 323 -32.35 -3.76 -31.69
C LYS A 323 -31.05 -4.50 -32.04
N LYS A 324 -30.61 -5.44 -31.19
CA LYS A 324 -30.05 -6.69 -31.72
C LYS A 324 -30.80 -7.84 -31.07
N SER A 325 -31.44 -8.67 -31.89
CA SER A 325 -32.08 -9.92 -31.47
C SER A 325 -31.13 -10.67 -30.54
N LYS A 326 -31.50 -10.79 -29.26
CA LYS A 326 -30.76 -11.64 -28.33
C LYS A 326 -30.87 -13.07 -28.87
N GLN A 327 -29.73 -13.75 -28.95
CA GLN A 327 -29.69 -15.17 -29.27
C GLN A 327 -30.43 -15.91 -28.16
N ILE A 328 -31.56 -16.53 -28.51
CA ILE A 328 -32.42 -17.25 -27.58
C ILE A 328 -31.73 -18.57 -27.26
N THR A 329 -31.60 -18.90 -25.98
CA THR A 329 -31.04 -20.17 -25.53
C THR A 329 -32.12 -21.25 -25.60
N LEU A 330 -31.77 -22.46 -26.06
CA LEU A 330 -32.70 -23.58 -26.22
C LEU A 330 -33.43 -23.97 -24.91
N THR A 331 -32.86 -23.62 -23.76
CA THR A 331 -33.45 -23.83 -22.44
C THR A 331 -34.60 -22.89 -22.11
N ASP A 332 -34.77 -21.79 -22.83
CA ASP A 332 -35.88 -20.85 -22.61
C ASP A 332 -37.21 -21.36 -23.18
N PHE A 333 -37.20 -22.51 -23.86
CA PHE A 333 -38.36 -23.21 -24.42
C PHE A 333 -38.73 -24.51 -23.67
N ALA A 334 -38.04 -24.84 -22.58
CA ALA A 334 -38.23 -26.10 -21.84
C ALA A 334 -39.09 -25.91 -20.58
#